data_AF-A0A8J2JG65-F1
#
_entry.id   AF-A0A8J2JG65-F1
#
_cell.length_a   1.000
_cell.length_b   1.000
_cell.length_c   1.000
_cell.angle_alpha   90.00
_cell.angle_beta   90.00
_cell.angle_gamma   90.00
#
_symmetry.space_group_name_H-M   'P 1'
#
loop_
_entity.id
_entity.type
_entity.pdbx_description
1 polymer ?
#
loop_
_entity_poly.entity_id
_entity_poly.type
_entity_poly.pdbx_seq_one_letter_code
_entity_poly.pdbx_strand_id
1 'polypeptide(L)'
;MEQSDLGQRENSRSEPVDNDTKDDTIAQPLPDAQNSSSKSPPHPSTSTEQPTNMAAQTAAKKKGTASTIKKSSKRSNNTGGPRAAKKAKSVQSGSTSGEAPESAGSELEESDHGPYCICRGADDHRWMIFCEICEDWYHGECIDLNKEIGESLIERFVCPLCTTENRKTIYKKTCSLSGCRKPARLTDEEPSVFCSVEHAQTWWERMVAKLPKGKGKGVTNDQLTQEEFMALLESGSSGFDENGNWRLVKEPFSGEEMKVDTNGEGSENNDDALHLSDEEKEFLKNAAAARFQLAEETVLCHKMLTLLDYAHERRQAAISAGRFKEDICGYDQRLDTVSARDPFDAFAKSPEGEAIFKAGRLDDPLGEGDEVRGMCDRKRCKIHSGWYKMLSSGLKHHIREMATQADEVGEEEKVMRQAAKERWSRKQSENNWVEVLDI
;
A
#
# COMPACT_ATOMS: atom_id res chain seq x y z
N MET A 1 76.46 7.60 18.31
CA MET A 1 76.26 9.01 17.98
C MET A 1 74.81 9.30 18.35
N GLU A 2 74.56 9.57 19.64
CA GLU A 2 74.39 10.94 20.20
C GLU A 2 72.97 11.45 19.82
N GLN A 3 71.96 11.51 20.72
CA GLN A 3 71.77 12.44 21.87
C GLN A 3 72.35 13.82 21.54
N SER A 4 71.67 14.97 21.61
CA SER A 4 70.69 15.55 22.53
C SER A 4 70.22 16.89 21.89
N ASP A 5 69.09 17.52 22.24
CA ASP A 5 68.89 18.52 23.32
C ASP A 5 67.45 19.04 23.12
N LEU A 6 66.45 18.99 24.03
CA LEU A 6 66.26 19.55 25.39
C LEU A 6 66.42 21.08 25.54
N GLY A 7 65.37 21.70 26.10
CA GLY A 7 65.35 23.08 26.64
C GLY A 7 64.02 23.79 26.38
N GLN A 8 62.90 23.50 27.08
CA GLN A 8 62.45 23.99 28.40
C GLN A 8 62.20 25.52 28.54
N ARG A 9 60.90 25.85 28.79
CA ARG A 9 60.30 26.76 29.82
C ARG A 9 60.65 28.28 29.75
N GLU A 10 59.82 29.28 30.11
CA GLU A 10 58.78 29.53 31.14
C GLU A 10 57.78 30.64 30.65
N ASN A 11 56.45 30.54 30.82
CA ASN A 11 55.55 31.02 31.90
C ASN A 11 55.25 32.55 31.97
N SER A 12 53.95 32.92 31.84
CA SER A 12 53.20 34.06 32.47
C SER A 12 51.87 34.27 31.71
N ARG A 13 50.69 33.78 32.15
CA ARG A 13 49.74 34.28 33.17
C ARG A 13 49.17 35.69 32.93
N SER A 14 47.91 35.77 32.48
CA SER A 14 46.78 36.42 33.19
C SER A 14 45.48 36.36 32.37
N GLU A 15 44.39 36.22 33.11
CA GLU A 15 43.00 35.84 32.77
C GLU A 15 42.06 37.09 32.65
N PRO A 16 40.72 36.93 32.49
CA PRO A 16 39.85 37.78 31.65
C PRO A 16 39.05 38.84 32.43
N VAL A 17 38.20 39.59 31.72
CA VAL A 17 37.14 40.42 32.32
C VAL A 17 35.89 40.46 31.45
N ASP A 18 34.79 39.97 32.02
CA ASP A 18 33.40 40.19 31.64
C ASP A 18 32.96 41.64 31.86
N ASN A 19 31.91 42.09 31.15
CA ASN A 19 30.92 42.97 31.77
C ASN A 19 29.56 42.91 31.04
N ASP A 20 28.56 42.40 31.75
CA ASP A 20 27.12 42.58 31.57
C ASP A 20 26.69 44.05 31.68
N THR A 21 25.52 44.41 31.10
CA THR A 21 24.40 45.10 31.81
C THR A 21 23.15 45.29 30.90
N LYS A 22 22.06 44.57 31.27
CA LYS A 22 20.61 44.92 31.43
C LYS A 22 19.87 45.71 30.33
N ASP A 23 18.81 45.16 29.73
CA ASP A 23 17.40 44.99 30.18
C ASP A 23 16.52 46.21 29.82
N ASP A 24 15.61 46.03 28.87
CA ASP A 24 14.26 46.62 28.94
C ASP A 24 13.29 45.97 27.95
N THR A 25 12.06 45.77 28.43
CA THR A 25 10.91 45.10 27.82
C THR A 25 10.16 46.05 26.88
N ILE A 26 9.49 45.56 25.80
CA ILE A 26 8.16 46.02 25.30
C ILE A 26 7.72 45.29 24.00
N ALA A 27 6.53 44.66 24.11
CA ALA A 27 5.42 44.45 23.16
C ALA A 27 5.60 43.97 21.69
N GLN A 28 4.83 42.93 21.33
CA GLN A 28 4.30 42.71 19.97
C GLN A 28 3.18 43.73 19.65
N PRO A 29 2.86 43.98 18.35
CA PRO A 29 1.78 43.20 17.73
C PRO A 29 1.94 42.90 16.23
N LEU A 30 1.16 41.90 15.78
CA LEU A 30 0.76 41.59 14.40
C LEU A 30 0.14 42.81 13.67
N PRO A 31 -0.04 42.70 12.34
CA PRO A 31 -1.39 42.96 11.83
C PRO A 31 -1.95 41.87 10.92
N ASP A 32 -3.27 41.74 11.04
CA ASP A 32 -4.21 40.88 10.33
C ASP A 32 -4.51 41.28 8.87
N ALA A 33 -4.75 40.23 8.08
CA ALA A 33 -5.79 40.00 7.07
C ALA A 33 -6.50 41.16 6.33
N GLN A 34 -6.57 41.06 4.99
CA GLN A 34 -7.78 41.25 4.15
C GLN A 34 -7.62 40.40 2.86
N ASN A 35 -8.30 39.26 2.70
CA ASN A 35 -9.61 39.04 2.06
C ASN A 35 -9.79 39.66 0.64
N SER A 36 -9.90 38.82 -0.39
CA SER A 36 -10.90 38.98 -1.47
C SER A 36 -11.03 37.73 -2.35
N SER A 37 -12.25 37.56 -2.85
CA SER A 37 -12.88 36.31 -3.27
C SER A 37 -12.73 35.98 -4.75
N SER A 38 -12.82 34.67 -5.04
CA SER A 38 -13.58 34.02 -6.14
C SER A 38 -13.35 34.43 -7.60
N LYS A 39 -13.04 33.43 -8.45
CA LYS A 39 -13.83 33.07 -9.65
C LYS A 39 -13.29 31.81 -10.35
N SER A 40 -14.14 30.79 -10.44
CA SER A 40 -13.99 29.62 -11.32
C SER A 40 -14.51 29.94 -12.75
N PRO A 41 -14.03 29.26 -13.81
CA PRO A 41 -14.65 29.30 -15.13
C PRO A 41 -15.70 28.17 -15.34
N PRO A 42 -16.65 28.34 -16.28
CA PRO A 42 -17.94 27.64 -16.28
C PRO A 42 -18.02 26.39 -17.18
N HIS A 43 -18.96 25.52 -16.82
CA HIS A 43 -19.50 24.44 -17.65
C HIS A 43 -20.53 24.99 -18.67
N PRO A 44 -20.58 24.48 -19.91
CA PRO A 44 -21.74 24.70 -20.77
C PRO A 44 -22.82 23.63 -20.51
N SER A 45 -24.00 24.09 -20.08
CA SER A 45 -25.26 23.36 -20.16
C SER A 45 -25.86 23.58 -21.55
N THR A 46 -26.29 22.52 -22.22
CA THR A 46 -27.12 22.63 -23.42
C THR A 46 -28.45 21.95 -23.15
N SER A 47 -29.47 22.77 -22.94
CA SER A 47 -30.87 22.42 -23.13
C SER A 47 -31.12 22.19 -24.62
N THR A 48 -31.74 21.09 -25.01
CA THR A 48 -32.53 21.03 -26.25
C THR A 48 -33.66 20.02 -26.07
N GLU A 49 -34.79 20.43 -26.62
CA GLU A 49 -36.15 20.00 -26.36
C GLU A 49 -36.48 18.63 -26.95
N GLN A 50 -37.52 18.03 -26.36
CA GLN A 50 -38.29 16.94 -26.94
C GLN A 50 -38.94 17.37 -28.26
N PRO A 51 -39.17 16.41 -29.17
CA PRO A 51 -40.48 16.38 -29.84
C PRO A 51 -41.19 15.03 -29.67
N THR A 52 -42.35 15.12 -29.05
CA THR A 52 -43.66 14.60 -29.50
C THR A 52 -43.73 13.24 -30.22
N ASN A 53 -44.27 12.27 -29.49
CA ASN A 53 -45.41 11.38 -29.83
C ASN A 53 -45.71 11.11 -31.31
N MET A 54 -45.54 9.85 -31.72
CA MET A 54 -46.51 9.19 -32.61
C MET A 54 -46.98 7.88 -31.98
N ALA A 55 -48.30 7.81 -31.84
CA ALA A 55 -49.05 6.65 -31.40
C ALA A 55 -49.15 5.61 -32.54
N ALA A 56 -49.01 4.34 -32.19
CA ALA A 56 -49.65 3.25 -32.91
C ALA A 56 -50.12 2.22 -31.88
N GLN A 57 -51.42 2.28 -31.57
CA GLN A 57 -52.14 1.24 -30.86
C GLN A 57 -52.46 0.12 -31.85
N THR A 58 -52.15 -1.13 -31.50
CA THR A 58 -53.03 -2.27 -31.84
C THR A 58 -53.10 -3.21 -30.64
N ALA A 59 -54.29 -3.79 -30.48
CA ALA A 59 -54.82 -4.30 -29.23
C ALA A 59 -54.74 -5.84 -29.11
N ALA A 60 -54.90 -6.26 -27.84
CA ALA A 60 -55.74 -7.37 -27.38
C ALA A 60 -55.06 -8.67 -26.85
N LYS A 61 -55.25 -8.86 -25.52
CA LYS A 61 -55.79 -10.05 -24.82
C LYS A 61 -54.93 -11.34 -24.91
N LYS A 62 -54.43 -11.97 -23.83
CA LYS A 62 -55.16 -12.64 -22.73
C LYS A 62 -54.16 -13.39 -21.82
N LYS A 63 -54.64 -13.74 -20.63
CA LYS A 63 -54.03 -14.48 -19.49
C LYS A 63 -53.54 -15.91 -19.83
N GLY A 64 -52.55 -16.38 -19.06
CA GLY A 64 -52.27 -17.81 -18.82
C GLY A 64 -50.89 -18.02 -18.15
N THR A 65 -50.81 -18.15 -16.82
CA THR A 65 -50.68 -19.41 -16.04
C THR A 65 -49.24 -19.85 -15.73
N ALA A 66 -48.84 -19.56 -14.49
CA ALA A 66 -48.20 -20.44 -13.50
C ALA A 66 -47.03 -21.37 -13.90
N SER A 67 -45.89 -21.07 -13.27
CA SER A 67 -44.82 -21.99 -12.87
C SER A 67 -45.35 -23.28 -12.21
N THR A 68 -44.73 -24.43 -12.50
CA THR A 68 -44.67 -25.55 -11.56
C THR A 68 -43.23 -26.04 -11.44
N ILE A 69 -42.62 -25.66 -10.31
CA ILE A 69 -41.42 -26.27 -9.76
C ILE A 69 -41.87 -27.53 -9.00
N LYS A 70 -41.27 -28.68 -9.27
CA LYS A 70 -41.27 -29.82 -8.36
C LYS A 70 -39.84 -30.06 -7.87
N LYS A 71 -39.59 -29.65 -6.62
CA LYS A 71 -38.46 -30.08 -5.79
C LYS A 71 -38.95 -31.27 -4.97
N SER A 72 -38.15 -32.32 -4.89
CA SER A 72 -38.32 -33.35 -3.86
C SER A 72 -37.01 -33.55 -3.11
N SER A 73 -37.20 -33.79 -1.82
CA SER A 73 -36.29 -33.72 -0.68
C SER A 73 -35.48 -35.00 -0.50
N LYS A 74 -34.24 -34.90 0.02
CA LYS A 74 -33.88 -35.64 1.25
C LYS A 74 -32.63 -35.10 1.95
N ARG A 75 -32.65 -35.36 3.26
CA ARG A 75 -31.90 -34.83 4.41
C ARG A 75 -30.95 -35.90 4.95
N SER A 76 -29.80 -35.50 5.50
CA SER A 76 -29.14 -36.07 6.72
C SER A 76 -27.81 -35.33 6.94
N ASN A 77 -27.57 -34.56 8.00
CA ASN A 77 -27.43 -34.81 9.45
C ASN A 77 -25.95 -34.69 9.91
N ASN A 78 -25.60 -33.48 10.37
CA ASN A 78 -24.94 -33.06 11.60
C ASN A 78 -23.91 -33.96 12.35
N THR A 79 -22.70 -33.40 12.55
CA THR A 79 -21.83 -33.47 13.76
C THR A 79 -20.89 -32.25 13.66
N GLY A 80 -20.59 -31.40 14.63
CA GLY A 80 -20.98 -31.16 16.02
C GLY A 80 -20.25 -29.87 16.45
N GLY A 81 -20.82 -29.08 17.35
CA GLY A 81 -20.19 -27.91 17.98
C GLY A 81 -20.27 -27.99 19.53
N PRO A 82 -20.09 -26.88 20.27
CA PRO A 82 -18.80 -26.39 20.77
C PRO A 82 -18.74 -26.30 22.32
N ARG A 83 -17.69 -25.64 22.86
CA ARG A 83 -17.33 -25.56 24.28
C ARG A 83 -17.63 -24.16 24.89
N ALA A 84 -17.90 -24.17 26.21
CA ALA A 84 -17.95 -23.08 27.21
C ALA A 84 -19.32 -22.34 27.37
N ALA A 85 -20.10 -22.58 28.43
CA ALA A 85 -20.01 -22.11 29.85
C ALA A 85 -20.56 -20.66 30.00
N LYS A 86 -21.43 -20.25 30.95
CA LYS A 86 -21.84 -20.70 32.29
C LYS A 86 -23.27 -20.21 32.65
N LYS A 87 -23.79 -20.80 33.73
CA LYS A 87 -25.08 -20.66 34.45
C LYS A 87 -25.31 -19.34 35.22
N ALA A 88 -26.58 -19.01 35.50
CA ALA A 88 -27.22 -18.92 36.84
C ALA A 88 -28.76 -18.75 36.65
N LYS A 89 -29.63 -19.67 37.09
CA LYS A 89 -30.34 -19.79 38.41
C LYS A 89 -31.15 -18.52 38.75
N SER A 90 -32.41 -18.49 39.21
CA SER A 90 -33.34 -19.41 39.91
C SER A 90 -34.69 -18.63 39.98
N VAL A 91 -35.90 -19.20 40.01
CA VAL A 91 -36.74 -19.57 41.19
C VAL A 91 -38.16 -19.88 40.60
N GLN A 92 -38.66 -21.12 40.61
CA GLN A 92 -39.56 -21.78 41.61
C GLN A 92 -41.04 -21.30 41.56
N SER A 93 -41.95 -22.12 41.00
CA SER A 93 -43.08 -22.86 41.67
C SER A 93 -44.17 -21.98 42.30
N GLY A 94 -45.49 -22.22 42.16
CA GLY A 94 -46.28 -23.27 41.53
C GLY A 94 -47.79 -23.06 41.80
N SER A 95 -48.60 -23.72 40.97
CA SER A 95 -49.90 -24.40 41.23
C SER A 95 -51.12 -23.74 41.92
N THR A 96 -52.29 -24.06 41.33
CA THR A 96 -53.71 -24.13 41.83
C THR A 96 -54.63 -23.03 41.29
N SER A 97 -55.47 -23.30 40.27
CA SER A 97 -56.79 -23.98 40.24
C SER A 97 -57.98 -23.08 40.66
N GLY A 98 -58.86 -22.74 39.72
CA GLY A 98 -60.26 -22.37 40.02
C GLY A 98 -60.91 -21.30 39.14
N GLU A 99 -61.83 -21.76 38.28
CA GLU A 99 -63.05 -21.07 37.79
C GLU A 99 -62.96 -20.01 36.66
N ALA A 100 -63.73 -20.29 35.59
CA ALA A 100 -64.10 -19.42 34.47
C ALA A 100 -65.31 -18.51 34.89
N PRO A 101 -65.72 -17.43 34.18
CA PRO A 101 -65.90 -17.47 32.72
C PRO A 101 -65.71 -16.15 31.91
N GLU A 102 -65.62 -16.33 30.59
CA GLU A 102 -65.89 -15.43 29.44
C GLU A 102 -65.26 -14.02 29.37
N SER A 103 -64.34 -13.83 28.41
CA SER A 103 -64.46 -12.79 27.36
C SER A 103 -63.28 -12.89 26.39
N ALA A 104 -63.54 -12.59 25.12
CA ALA A 104 -62.64 -12.67 23.98
C ALA A 104 -61.25 -12.04 24.19
N GLY A 105 -60.22 -12.77 23.79
CA GLY A 105 -58.84 -12.30 23.70
C GLY A 105 -58.03 -13.27 22.86
N SER A 106 -57.95 -13.02 21.55
CA SER A 106 -56.94 -13.62 20.68
C SER A 106 -55.60 -12.99 21.04
N GLU A 107 -54.86 -13.65 21.93
CA GLU A 107 -53.53 -13.21 22.34
C GLU A 107 -52.49 -13.96 21.51
N LEU A 108 -51.96 -13.28 20.50
CA LEU A 108 -50.61 -12.72 20.54
C LEU A 108 -49.57 -13.82 20.28
N GLU A 109 -49.38 -14.14 19.00
CA GLU A 109 -48.01 -14.43 18.56
C GLU A 109 -47.19 -13.20 18.93
N GLU A 110 -46.27 -13.40 19.86
CA GLU A 110 -45.27 -12.46 20.33
C GLU A 110 -44.42 -12.03 19.13
N SER A 111 -44.93 -11.04 18.40
CA SER A 111 -44.35 -10.57 17.16
C SER A 111 -43.17 -9.68 17.52
N ASP A 112 -41.97 -10.23 17.38
CA ASP A 112 -40.65 -9.59 17.48
C ASP A 112 -40.43 -8.52 16.39
N HIS A 113 -41.47 -7.75 16.06
CA HIS A 113 -41.45 -6.68 15.06
C HIS A 113 -41.34 -5.34 15.79
N GLY A 114 -40.18 -5.12 16.43
CA GLY A 114 -39.87 -3.86 17.09
C GLY A 114 -40.02 -2.63 16.17
N PRO A 115 -40.02 -1.41 16.72
CA PRO A 115 -40.16 -0.20 15.91
C PRO A 115 -38.88 0.05 15.11
N TYR A 116 -38.87 -0.37 13.85
CA TYR A 116 -37.79 -0.12 12.89
C TYR A 116 -38.06 1.14 12.08
N CYS A 117 -37.05 1.55 11.32
CA CYS A 117 -37.11 2.62 10.34
C CYS A 117 -37.40 4.00 10.97
N ILE A 118 -37.28 5.05 10.15
CA ILE A 118 -37.65 6.42 10.56
C ILE A 118 -39.15 6.55 10.87
N CYS A 119 -39.99 5.68 10.32
CA CYS A 119 -41.43 5.67 10.58
C CYS A 119 -41.80 5.02 11.92
N ARG A 120 -40.85 4.37 12.61
CA ARG A 120 -41.07 3.59 13.84
C ARG A 120 -42.17 2.53 13.69
N GLY A 121 -42.30 1.99 12.48
CA GLY A 121 -43.22 0.92 12.14
C GLY A 121 -42.62 -0.47 12.38
N ALA A 122 -43.48 -1.47 12.51
CA ALA A 122 -43.11 -2.88 12.50
C ALA A 122 -42.57 -3.30 11.12
N ASP A 123 -41.86 -4.43 11.06
CA ASP A 123 -41.57 -5.13 9.80
C ASP A 123 -42.88 -5.66 9.19
N ASP A 124 -43.39 -4.95 8.19
CA ASP A 124 -44.64 -5.28 7.49
C ASP A 124 -44.41 -6.10 6.21
N HIS A 125 -43.27 -6.78 6.11
CA HIS A 125 -42.83 -7.57 4.96
C HIS A 125 -42.61 -6.75 3.66
N ARG A 126 -42.63 -5.43 3.72
CA ARG A 126 -42.09 -4.60 2.62
C ARG A 126 -40.58 -4.77 2.56
N TRP A 127 -40.01 -4.42 1.41
CA TRP A 127 -38.57 -4.50 1.24
C TRP A 127 -37.86 -3.50 2.17
N MET A 128 -36.95 -4.00 2.99
CA MET A 128 -36.15 -3.22 3.94
C MET A 128 -34.65 -3.40 3.68
N ILE A 129 -33.86 -2.40 4.09
CA ILE A 129 -32.40 -2.40 4.03
C ILE A 129 -31.79 -2.02 5.38
N PHE A 130 -30.70 -2.70 5.76
CA PHE A 130 -30.01 -2.52 7.03
C PHE A 130 -28.94 -1.42 6.93
N CYS A 131 -28.91 -0.50 7.91
CA CYS A 131 -27.87 0.52 7.99
C CYS A 131 -26.70 0.07 8.85
N GLU A 132 -25.47 0.16 8.31
CA GLU A 132 -24.27 -0.26 9.04
C GLU A 132 -23.82 0.67 10.19
N ILE A 133 -24.40 1.86 10.31
CA ILE A 133 -23.94 2.86 11.29
C ILE A 133 -24.79 2.82 12.57
N CYS A 134 -26.12 2.83 12.41
CA CYS A 134 -27.05 2.77 13.54
C CYS A 134 -27.63 1.37 13.76
N GLU A 135 -27.26 0.40 12.92
CA GLU A 135 -27.70 -0.99 13.01
C GLU A 135 -29.22 -1.17 13.01
N ASP A 136 -29.92 -0.28 12.28
CA ASP A 136 -31.38 -0.27 12.18
C ASP A 136 -31.85 -0.60 10.74
N TRP A 137 -33.09 -1.08 10.61
CA TRP A 137 -33.72 -1.48 9.35
C TRP A 137 -34.61 -0.38 8.79
N TYR A 138 -34.57 -0.16 7.48
CA TYR A 138 -35.34 0.90 6.82
C TYR A 138 -36.16 0.36 5.66
N HIS A 139 -37.47 0.63 5.64
CA HIS A 139 -38.31 0.37 4.48
C HIS A 139 -37.82 1.20 3.29
N GLY A 140 -37.67 0.59 2.11
CA GLY A 140 -37.22 1.30 0.91
C GLY A 140 -38.10 2.50 0.56
N GLU A 141 -39.43 2.36 0.71
CA GLU A 141 -40.39 3.45 0.49
C GLU A 141 -40.19 4.64 1.44
N CYS A 142 -39.76 4.40 2.68
CA CYS A 142 -39.55 5.48 3.65
C CYS A 142 -38.28 6.29 3.39
N ILE A 143 -37.36 5.79 2.55
CA ILE A 143 -36.08 6.42 2.23
C ILE A 143 -35.92 6.67 0.72
N ASP A 144 -37.02 6.64 -0.03
CA ASP A 144 -37.07 6.80 -1.49
C ASP A 144 -36.10 5.88 -2.26
N LEU A 145 -35.96 4.64 -1.79
CA LEU A 145 -35.06 3.65 -2.36
C LEU A 145 -35.83 2.47 -2.98
N ASN A 146 -35.65 2.31 -4.29
CA ASN A 146 -36.25 1.20 -5.02
C ASN A 146 -35.56 -0.13 -4.67
N LYS A 147 -36.37 -1.17 -4.48
CA LYS A 147 -35.92 -2.54 -4.21
C LYS A 147 -34.80 -3.00 -5.15
N GLU A 148 -34.96 -2.78 -6.45
CA GLU A 148 -33.99 -3.19 -7.46
C GLU A 148 -32.61 -2.54 -7.24
N ILE A 149 -32.58 -1.25 -6.91
CA ILE A 149 -31.34 -0.51 -6.66
C ILE A 149 -30.73 -0.99 -5.34
N GLY A 150 -31.55 -1.14 -4.32
CA GLY A 150 -31.08 -1.56 -3.00
C GLY A 150 -30.48 -2.97 -3.00
N GLU A 151 -31.08 -3.92 -3.72
CA GLU A 151 -30.57 -5.29 -3.79
C GLU A 151 -29.38 -5.45 -4.73
N SER A 152 -29.38 -4.73 -5.87
CA SER A 152 -28.39 -4.99 -6.93
C SER A 152 -27.21 -4.02 -6.96
N LEU A 153 -27.40 -2.77 -6.50
CA LEU A 153 -26.42 -1.70 -6.63
C LEU A 153 -25.86 -1.24 -5.29
N ILE A 154 -26.57 -1.38 -4.18
CA ILE A 154 -26.01 -0.96 -2.90
C ILE A 154 -25.06 -2.05 -2.40
N GLU A 155 -23.82 -1.64 -2.15
CA GLU A 155 -22.82 -2.47 -1.48
C GLU A 155 -22.89 -2.23 0.03
N ARG A 156 -23.03 -0.97 0.42
CA ARG A 156 -22.98 -0.54 1.82
C ARG A 156 -23.99 0.56 2.08
N PHE A 157 -25.01 0.30 2.90
CA PHE A 157 -26.07 1.28 3.15
C PHE A 157 -25.82 2.15 4.40
N VAL A 158 -25.93 3.46 4.22
CA VAL A 158 -25.95 4.45 5.29
C VAL A 158 -27.27 5.21 5.21
N CYS A 159 -28.06 5.19 6.29
CA CYS A 159 -29.35 5.85 6.31
C CYS A 159 -29.22 7.38 6.26
N PRO A 160 -30.30 8.13 5.93
CA PRO A 160 -30.26 9.59 5.85
C PRO A 160 -29.83 10.27 7.17
N LEU A 161 -30.15 9.66 8.32
CA LEU A 161 -29.78 10.19 9.64
C LEU A 161 -28.29 9.99 9.97
N CYS A 162 -27.66 8.95 9.43
CA CYS A 162 -26.25 8.63 9.63
C CYS A 162 -25.34 9.20 8.53
N THR A 163 -25.93 9.72 7.45
CA THR A 163 -25.18 10.27 6.32
C THR A 163 -24.48 11.56 6.74
N THR A 164 -23.15 11.58 6.66
CA THR A 164 -22.31 12.75 6.94
C THR A 164 -21.27 12.93 5.83
N GLU A 165 -20.47 13.99 5.87
CA GLU A 165 -19.44 14.26 4.84
C GLU A 165 -18.50 13.06 4.63
N ASN A 166 -18.13 12.38 5.72
CA ASN A 166 -17.25 11.21 5.74
C ASN A 166 -17.98 9.85 5.68
N ARG A 167 -19.32 9.81 5.73
CA ARG A 167 -20.09 8.54 5.78
C ARG A 167 -21.25 8.60 4.80
N LYS A 168 -21.11 7.88 3.69
CA LYS A 168 -22.12 7.82 2.62
C LYS A 168 -22.36 6.37 2.20
N THR A 169 -23.54 6.12 1.64
CA THR A 169 -23.89 4.85 1.00
C THR A 169 -22.93 4.58 -0.16
N ILE A 170 -22.37 3.37 -0.21
CA ILE A 170 -21.49 2.92 -1.27
C ILE A 170 -22.32 2.13 -2.28
N TYR A 171 -22.21 2.53 -3.54
CA TYR A 171 -22.90 1.89 -4.66
C TYR A 171 -21.88 1.20 -5.57
N LYS A 172 -22.23 0.00 -6.04
CA LYS A 172 -21.56 -0.70 -7.13
C LYS A 172 -21.66 0.12 -8.41
N LYS A 173 -20.61 0.06 -9.23
CA LYS A 173 -20.61 0.69 -10.56
C LYS A 173 -21.67 0.04 -11.44
N THR A 174 -22.48 0.86 -12.11
CA THR A 174 -23.46 0.38 -13.09
C THR A 174 -22.78 -0.01 -14.40
N CYS A 175 -23.42 -0.91 -15.15
CA CYS A 175 -23.04 -1.29 -16.50
C CYS A 175 -22.88 -0.06 -17.42
N SER A 176 -21.78 0.00 -18.18
CA SER A 176 -21.48 1.10 -19.11
C SER A 176 -22.41 1.16 -20.34
N LEU A 177 -23.25 0.15 -20.58
CA LEU A 177 -24.25 0.21 -21.64
C LEU A 177 -25.35 1.21 -21.26
N SER A 178 -25.58 2.21 -22.11
CA SER A 178 -26.61 3.23 -21.89
C SER A 178 -27.99 2.61 -21.65
N GLY A 179 -28.62 2.99 -20.52
CA GLY A 179 -29.93 2.50 -20.11
C GLY A 179 -29.91 1.23 -19.24
N CYS A 180 -28.75 0.58 -19.04
CA CYS A 180 -28.63 -0.54 -18.12
C CYS A 180 -28.32 -0.05 -16.69
N ARG A 181 -29.08 -0.53 -15.70
CA ARG A 181 -28.85 -0.25 -14.27
C ARG A 181 -28.35 -1.45 -13.46
N LYS A 182 -27.97 -2.53 -14.14
CA LYS A 182 -27.36 -3.70 -13.49
C LYS A 182 -25.91 -3.39 -13.06
N PRO A 183 -25.40 -4.02 -12.00
CA PRO A 183 -24.01 -3.84 -11.58
C PRO A 183 -23.03 -4.36 -12.65
N ALA A 184 -21.90 -3.68 -12.80
CA ALA A 184 -20.77 -4.13 -13.62
C ALA A 184 -20.01 -5.27 -12.91
N ARG A 185 -19.47 -6.21 -13.69
CA ARG A 185 -18.72 -7.38 -13.20
C ARG A 185 -17.27 -7.01 -12.90
N LEU A 186 -17.02 -5.99 -12.08
CA LEU A 186 -15.65 -5.50 -11.82
C LEU A 186 -14.81 -6.43 -10.93
N THR A 187 -15.46 -7.27 -10.12
CA THR A 187 -14.82 -8.16 -9.14
C THR A 187 -14.93 -9.64 -9.51
N ASP A 188 -15.45 -9.95 -10.69
CA ASP A 188 -15.63 -11.33 -11.16
C ASP A 188 -14.31 -11.87 -11.72
N GLU A 189 -14.21 -13.19 -11.92
CA GLU A 189 -13.01 -13.85 -12.49
C GLU A 189 -12.61 -13.25 -13.85
N GLU A 190 -13.58 -12.79 -14.63
CA GLU A 190 -13.39 -12.00 -15.85
C GLU A 190 -13.94 -10.58 -15.64
N PRO A 191 -13.07 -9.62 -15.21
CA PRO A 191 -13.50 -8.26 -14.92
C PRO A 191 -14.08 -7.56 -16.14
N SER A 192 -15.23 -6.92 -15.97
CA SER A 192 -15.88 -6.15 -17.04
C SER A 192 -16.64 -4.94 -16.51
N VAL A 193 -16.56 -3.83 -17.26
CA VAL A 193 -17.39 -2.64 -17.04
C VAL A 193 -18.86 -2.86 -17.44
N PHE A 194 -19.20 -4.05 -17.96
CA PHE A 194 -20.55 -4.42 -18.35
C PHE A 194 -21.11 -5.53 -17.45
N CYS A 195 -22.44 -5.57 -17.31
CA CYS A 195 -23.12 -6.61 -16.52
C CYS A 195 -23.15 -7.98 -17.23
N SER A 196 -23.11 -8.01 -18.57
CA SER A 196 -23.03 -9.25 -19.37
C SER A 196 -22.09 -9.08 -20.56
N VAL A 197 -21.62 -10.19 -21.14
CA VAL A 197 -20.85 -10.20 -22.39
C VAL A 197 -21.70 -9.64 -23.54
N GLU A 198 -22.99 -9.96 -23.59
CA GLU A 198 -23.94 -9.42 -24.58
C GLU A 198 -24.02 -7.88 -24.55
N HIS A 199 -23.97 -7.28 -23.35
CA HIS A 199 -23.97 -5.83 -23.21
C HIS A 199 -22.66 -5.20 -23.68
N ALA A 200 -21.54 -5.88 -23.45
CA ALA A 200 -20.25 -5.46 -23.99
C ALA A 200 -20.26 -5.50 -25.51
N GLN A 201 -20.76 -6.59 -26.10
CA GLN A 201 -20.89 -6.75 -27.55
C GLN A 201 -21.81 -5.70 -28.17
N THR A 202 -22.99 -5.49 -27.59
CA THR A 202 -23.95 -4.46 -28.07
C THR A 202 -23.34 -3.06 -28.04
N TRP A 203 -22.56 -2.76 -26.99
CA TRP A 203 -21.84 -1.50 -26.89
C TRP A 203 -20.78 -1.37 -27.99
N TRP A 204 -20.00 -2.44 -28.23
CA TRP A 204 -19.00 -2.49 -29.29
C TRP A 204 -19.61 -2.31 -30.68
N GLU A 205 -20.68 -3.04 -30.99
CA GLU A 205 -21.41 -2.92 -32.26
C GLU A 205 -21.93 -1.50 -32.48
N ARG A 206 -22.46 -0.86 -31.43
CA ARG A 206 -22.88 0.55 -31.48
C ARG A 206 -21.73 1.51 -31.69
N MET A 207 -20.55 1.21 -31.15
CA MET A 207 -19.36 2.04 -31.34
C MET A 207 -18.87 1.94 -32.78
N VAL A 208 -18.74 0.71 -33.30
CA VAL A 208 -18.31 0.44 -34.68
C VAL A 208 -19.31 1.03 -35.68
N ALA A 209 -20.62 0.93 -35.42
CA ALA A 209 -21.65 1.47 -36.30
C ALA A 209 -21.64 3.01 -36.41
N LYS A 210 -20.99 3.73 -35.48
CA LYS A 210 -20.80 5.18 -35.58
C LYS A 210 -19.68 5.57 -36.54
N LEU A 211 -18.79 4.64 -36.89
CA LEU A 211 -17.68 4.93 -37.79
C LEU A 211 -18.16 5.05 -39.24
N PRO A 212 -17.53 5.90 -40.05
CA PRO A 212 -17.83 5.99 -41.48
C PRO A 212 -17.57 4.65 -42.19
N LYS A 213 -18.50 4.22 -43.05
CA LYS A 213 -18.35 2.98 -43.85
C LYS A 213 -17.31 3.08 -44.97
N GLY A 214 -16.85 4.28 -45.30
CA GLY A 214 -15.81 4.49 -46.32
C GLY A 214 -15.31 5.93 -46.32
N LYS A 215 -14.10 6.15 -46.86
CA LYS A 215 -13.55 7.50 -47.03
C LYS A 215 -14.37 8.25 -48.08
N GLY A 216 -15.08 9.29 -47.66
CA GLY A 216 -15.74 10.21 -48.58
C GLY A 216 -14.70 10.80 -49.54
N LYS A 217 -14.96 10.74 -50.85
CA LYS A 217 -14.08 11.36 -51.86
C LYS A 217 -13.98 12.87 -51.58
N GLY A 218 -12.81 13.32 -51.11
CA GLY A 218 -12.45 14.73 -51.09
C GLY A 218 -12.39 15.41 -49.71
N VAL A 219 -12.43 14.68 -48.59
CA VAL A 219 -12.15 15.25 -47.26
C VAL A 219 -11.02 14.46 -46.63
N THR A 220 -9.91 15.13 -46.28
CA THR A 220 -8.90 14.61 -45.35
C THR A 220 -9.52 14.58 -43.96
N ASN A 221 -10.41 13.62 -43.73
CA ASN A 221 -11.02 13.44 -42.42
C ASN A 221 -10.13 12.47 -41.67
N ASP A 222 -9.59 12.92 -40.54
CA ASP A 222 -8.73 12.15 -39.61
C ASP A 222 -9.52 11.04 -38.87
N GLN A 223 -10.72 10.70 -39.38
CA GLN A 223 -11.60 9.72 -38.80
C GLN A 223 -11.36 8.35 -39.43
N LEU A 224 -11.08 7.38 -38.57
CA LEU A 224 -10.91 5.99 -38.90
C LEU A 224 -12.21 5.41 -39.48
N THR A 225 -12.14 4.80 -40.66
CA THR A 225 -13.31 4.10 -41.22
C THR A 225 -13.56 2.77 -40.50
N GLN A 226 -14.76 2.22 -40.66
CA GLN A 226 -15.09 0.89 -40.13
C GLN A 226 -14.12 -0.18 -40.66
N GLU A 227 -13.76 -0.12 -41.94
CA GLU A 227 -12.82 -1.06 -42.57
C GLU A 227 -11.41 -0.90 -42.00
N GLU A 228 -10.91 0.33 -41.83
CA GLU A 228 -9.60 0.57 -41.23
C GLU A 228 -9.54 0.17 -39.75
N PHE A 229 -10.64 0.37 -39.01
CA PHE A 229 -10.73 -0.07 -37.61
C PHE A 229 -10.70 -1.58 -37.49
N MET A 230 -11.47 -2.30 -38.32
CA MET A 230 -11.44 -3.77 -38.34
C MET A 230 -10.08 -4.30 -38.79
N ALA A 231 -9.44 -3.67 -39.79
CA ALA A 231 -8.11 -4.04 -40.24
C ALA A 231 -7.03 -3.83 -39.16
N LEU A 232 -7.13 -2.77 -38.35
CA LEU A 232 -6.24 -2.53 -37.21
C LEU A 232 -6.39 -3.57 -36.10
N LEU A 233 -7.60 -4.09 -35.90
CA LEU A 233 -7.84 -5.19 -34.97
C LEU A 233 -7.20 -6.48 -35.51
N GLU A 234 -7.33 -6.75 -36.81
CA GLU A 234 -6.76 -7.95 -37.45
C GLU A 234 -5.23 -7.90 -37.62
N SER A 235 -4.61 -6.71 -37.65
CA SER A 235 -3.16 -6.53 -37.90
C SER A 235 -2.22 -6.94 -36.75
N GLY A 236 -2.68 -7.79 -35.83
CA GLY A 236 -1.88 -8.34 -34.72
C GLY A 236 -1.96 -7.58 -33.40
N SER A 237 -2.77 -6.52 -33.33
CA SER A 237 -3.05 -5.80 -32.07
C SER A 237 -4.18 -6.47 -31.27
N SER A 238 -5.01 -7.30 -31.91
CA SER A 238 -6.08 -8.05 -31.27
C SER A 238 -6.12 -9.51 -31.73
N GLY A 239 -6.74 -10.38 -30.93
CA GLY A 239 -6.85 -11.81 -31.14
C GLY A 239 -8.09 -12.37 -30.44
N PHE A 240 -8.30 -13.68 -30.51
CA PHE A 240 -9.47 -14.35 -29.91
C PHE A 240 -9.08 -15.21 -28.72
N ASP A 241 -9.72 -15.05 -27.57
CA ASP A 241 -9.58 -15.97 -26.42
C ASP A 241 -10.09 -17.38 -26.74
N GLU A 242 -9.85 -18.31 -25.81
CA GLU A 242 -10.26 -19.73 -25.96
C GLU A 242 -11.78 -19.89 -26.16
N ASN A 243 -12.55 -18.85 -25.83
CA ASN A 243 -14.00 -18.79 -25.95
C ASN A 243 -14.48 -18.10 -27.24
N GLY A 244 -13.56 -17.61 -28.08
CA GLY A 244 -13.87 -16.93 -29.34
C GLY A 244 -14.19 -15.44 -29.20
N ASN A 245 -13.83 -14.82 -28.08
CA ASN A 245 -14.06 -13.40 -27.84
C ASN A 245 -12.82 -12.56 -28.21
N TRP A 246 -13.06 -11.36 -28.73
CA TRP A 246 -12.01 -10.41 -29.08
C TRP A 246 -11.26 -9.89 -27.84
N ARG A 247 -9.94 -10.06 -27.81
CA ARG A 247 -9.01 -9.48 -26.84
C ARG A 247 -7.92 -8.69 -27.55
N LEU A 248 -7.39 -7.64 -26.93
CA LEU A 248 -6.15 -7.02 -27.41
C LEU A 248 -4.98 -7.96 -27.08
N VAL A 249 -4.07 -8.18 -28.04
CA VAL A 249 -2.87 -9.02 -27.86
C VAL A 249 -1.81 -8.27 -27.04
N LYS A 250 -1.85 -6.94 -27.08
CA LYS A 250 -1.01 -6.04 -26.28
C LYS A 250 -1.92 -5.01 -25.61
N GLU A 251 -1.85 -4.89 -24.30
CA GLU A 251 -2.53 -3.80 -23.60
C GLU A 251 -1.90 -2.47 -24.07
N PRO A 252 -2.71 -1.48 -24.49
CA PRO A 252 -2.18 -0.16 -24.75
C PRO A 252 -1.47 0.34 -23.50
N PHE A 253 -0.21 0.78 -23.65
CA PHE A 253 0.64 1.25 -22.54
C PHE A 253 1.08 0.18 -21.53
N SER A 254 0.89 -1.12 -21.78
CA SER A 254 1.62 -2.13 -21.01
C SER A 254 3.09 -2.04 -21.39
N GLY A 255 3.94 -1.68 -20.43
CA GLY A 255 5.40 -1.57 -20.57
C GLY A 255 6.13 -2.87 -20.91
N GLU A 256 5.44 -3.88 -21.43
CA GLU A 256 6.04 -5.14 -21.82
C GLU A 256 6.53 -5.04 -23.28
N GLU A 257 7.85 -5.09 -23.39
CA GLU A 257 8.60 -4.83 -24.60
C GLU A 257 8.38 -5.88 -25.68
N MET A 258 8.47 -5.42 -26.92
CA MET A 258 8.70 -6.28 -28.07
C MET A 258 10.14 -6.79 -27.94
N LYS A 259 10.33 -8.06 -27.54
CA LYS A 259 11.63 -8.71 -27.68
C LYS A 259 11.95 -8.78 -29.18
N VAL A 260 12.70 -7.79 -29.66
CA VAL A 260 13.38 -7.88 -30.94
C VAL A 260 14.58 -8.77 -30.72
N ASP A 261 14.51 -9.97 -31.31
CA ASP A 261 15.61 -10.91 -31.37
C ASP A 261 16.80 -10.29 -32.12
N THR A 262 17.74 -9.72 -31.39
CA THR A 262 19.11 -9.55 -31.87
C THR A 262 20.08 -9.87 -30.76
N ASN A 263 20.79 -10.98 -30.94
CA ASN A 263 22.05 -11.28 -30.26
C ASN A 263 22.94 -10.03 -30.26
N GLY A 264 23.19 -9.46 -29.09
CA GLY A 264 24.07 -8.30 -28.92
C GLY A 264 24.20 -7.99 -27.44
N GLU A 265 25.42 -8.10 -26.94
CA GLU A 265 25.81 -7.90 -25.55
C GLU A 265 25.36 -6.54 -25.01
N GLY A 266 25.07 -6.52 -23.71
CA GLY A 266 24.40 -5.45 -23.00
C GLY A 266 25.00 -4.06 -23.19
N SER A 267 24.10 -3.09 -23.37
CA SER A 267 24.38 -1.68 -23.20
C SER A 267 23.12 -0.98 -22.72
N GLU A 268 22.67 -1.30 -21.49
CA GLU A 268 21.57 -0.59 -20.81
C GLU A 268 22.01 0.81 -20.28
N ASN A 269 23.26 1.21 -20.51
CA ASN A 269 23.86 2.40 -19.90
C ASN A 269 23.95 3.62 -20.83
N ASN A 270 23.64 3.51 -22.13
CA ASN A 270 23.88 4.59 -23.10
C ASN A 270 22.59 5.35 -23.47
N ASP A 271 21.44 4.75 -23.20
CA ASP A 271 20.10 5.25 -23.51
C ASP A 271 19.57 6.20 -22.43
N ASP A 272 19.98 6.02 -21.17
CA ASP A 272 19.64 6.91 -20.03
C ASP A 272 20.15 8.35 -20.24
N ALA A 273 21.30 8.54 -20.90
CA ALA A 273 21.91 9.85 -21.09
C ALA A 273 21.11 10.81 -22.00
N LEU A 274 20.23 10.28 -22.85
CA LEU A 274 19.51 11.07 -23.87
C LEU A 274 18.21 11.71 -23.36
N HIS A 275 17.67 11.28 -22.21
CA HIS A 275 16.31 11.63 -21.82
C HIS A 275 16.10 12.02 -20.35
N LEU A 276 17.14 11.93 -19.52
CA LEU A 276 17.15 12.44 -18.15
C LEU A 276 17.36 13.97 -18.13
N SER A 277 16.61 14.69 -17.29
CA SER A 277 16.89 16.08 -16.95
C SER A 277 18.16 16.20 -16.10
N ASP A 278 18.71 17.41 -15.98
CA ASP A 278 19.93 17.60 -15.17
C ASP A 278 19.65 17.38 -13.67
N GLU A 279 18.45 17.74 -13.21
CA GLU A 279 17.99 17.44 -11.85
C GLU A 279 17.85 15.93 -11.60
N GLU A 280 17.34 15.17 -12.58
CA GLU A 280 17.21 13.71 -12.47
C GLU A 280 18.56 13.00 -12.50
N LYS A 281 19.51 13.49 -13.29
CA LYS A 281 20.90 12.99 -13.27
C LYS A 281 21.53 13.22 -11.89
N GLU A 282 21.33 14.39 -11.30
CA GLU A 282 21.84 14.70 -9.97
C GLU A 282 21.16 13.84 -8.90
N PHE A 283 19.85 13.64 -8.98
CA PHE A 283 19.11 12.74 -8.11
C PHE A 283 19.66 11.31 -8.18
N LEU A 284 19.78 10.73 -9.37
CA LEU A 284 20.29 9.37 -9.56
C LEU A 284 21.74 9.23 -9.09
N LYS A 285 22.57 10.25 -9.29
CA LYS A 285 23.95 10.27 -8.76
C LYS A 285 23.96 10.26 -7.24
N ASN A 286 23.12 11.06 -6.60
CA ASN A 286 23.02 11.14 -5.14
C ASN A 286 22.46 9.84 -4.56
N ALA A 287 21.46 9.25 -5.20
CA ALA A 287 20.88 7.95 -4.82
C ALA A 287 21.92 6.82 -4.94
N ALA A 288 22.69 6.79 -6.04
CA ALA A 288 23.78 5.83 -6.22
C ALA A 288 24.88 5.99 -5.16
N ALA A 289 25.23 7.24 -4.82
CA ALA A 289 26.18 7.52 -3.74
C ALA A 289 25.64 7.07 -2.37
N ALA A 290 24.36 7.28 -2.09
CA ALA A 290 23.72 6.82 -0.86
C ALA A 290 23.70 5.29 -0.75
N ARG A 291 23.35 4.57 -1.82
CA ARG A 291 23.43 3.09 -1.87
C ARG A 291 24.85 2.59 -1.63
N PHE A 292 25.85 3.26 -2.19
CA PHE A 292 27.25 2.92 -1.96
C PHE A 292 27.65 3.10 -0.48
N GLN A 293 27.24 4.20 0.15
CA GLN A 293 27.49 4.43 1.58
C GLN A 293 26.82 3.37 2.47
N LEU A 294 25.55 3.04 2.20
CA LEU A 294 24.82 1.98 2.91
C LEU A 294 25.51 0.62 2.77
N ALA A 295 26.06 0.32 1.59
CA ALA A 295 26.83 -0.90 1.36
C ALA A 295 28.15 -0.92 2.16
N GLU A 296 28.88 0.20 2.20
CA GLU A 296 30.11 0.34 2.99
C GLU A 296 29.83 0.14 4.50
N GLU A 297 28.78 0.77 5.01
CA GLU A 297 28.35 0.61 6.41
C GLU A 297 27.90 -0.82 6.73
N THR A 298 27.22 -1.47 5.79
CA THR A 298 26.84 -2.88 5.90
C THR A 298 28.08 -3.76 6.03
N VAL A 299 29.11 -3.54 5.21
CA VAL A 299 30.38 -4.28 5.31
C VAL A 299 31.05 -4.04 6.65
N LEU A 300 31.03 -2.81 7.16
CA LEU A 300 31.58 -2.48 8.47
C LEU A 300 30.86 -3.23 9.61
N CYS A 301 29.53 -3.28 9.57
CA CYS A 301 28.72 -4.05 10.54
C CYS A 301 29.02 -5.56 10.49
N HIS A 302 29.29 -6.11 9.29
CA HIS A 302 29.73 -7.50 9.17
C HIS A 302 31.10 -7.71 9.81
N LYS A 303 32.07 -6.81 9.59
CA LYS A 303 33.38 -6.86 10.27
C LYS A 303 33.25 -6.77 11.79
N MET A 304 32.34 -5.94 12.30
CA MET A 304 32.01 -5.84 13.73
C MET A 304 31.48 -7.16 14.29
N LEU A 305 30.57 -7.83 13.58
CA LEU A 305 30.09 -9.17 13.95
C LEU A 305 31.22 -10.19 13.99
N THR A 306 32.09 -10.18 12.97
CA THR A 306 33.25 -11.07 12.92
C THR A 306 34.18 -10.86 14.12
N LEU A 307 34.43 -9.62 14.53
CA LEU A 307 35.24 -9.35 15.73
C LEU A 307 34.59 -9.88 17.01
N LEU A 308 33.26 -9.75 17.14
CA LEU A 308 32.51 -10.34 18.27
C LEU A 308 32.61 -11.85 18.30
N ASP A 309 32.52 -12.51 17.14
CA ASP A 309 32.66 -13.95 17.02
C ASP A 309 34.07 -14.39 17.42
N TYR A 310 35.12 -13.71 16.97
CA TYR A 310 36.49 -14.01 17.40
C TYR A 310 36.70 -13.83 18.91
N ALA A 311 36.13 -12.78 19.52
CA ALA A 311 36.20 -12.60 20.97
C ALA A 311 35.46 -13.70 21.73
N HIS A 312 34.32 -14.15 21.19
CA HIS A 312 33.55 -15.24 21.76
C HIS A 312 34.28 -16.59 21.64
N GLU A 313 34.88 -16.88 20.48
CA GLU A 313 35.71 -18.07 20.25
C GLU A 313 36.93 -18.07 21.17
N ARG A 314 37.60 -16.93 21.33
CA ARG A 314 38.73 -16.78 22.27
C ARG A 314 38.32 -17.11 23.70
N ARG A 315 37.15 -16.63 24.14
CA ARG A 315 36.57 -16.99 25.45
C ARG A 315 36.30 -18.49 25.55
N GLN A 316 35.73 -19.11 24.51
CA GLN A 316 35.45 -20.55 24.48
C GLN A 316 36.74 -21.39 24.52
N ALA A 317 37.79 -20.95 23.84
CA ALA A 317 39.10 -21.58 23.87
C ALA A 317 39.72 -21.52 25.27
N ALA A 318 39.65 -20.38 25.95
CA ALA A 318 40.14 -20.24 27.33
C ALA A 318 39.36 -21.13 28.34
N ILE A 319 38.06 -21.34 28.12
CA ILE A 319 37.26 -22.27 28.92
C ILE A 319 37.69 -23.71 28.66
N SER A 320 37.88 -24.08 27.39
CA SER A 320 38.30 -25.42 26.98
C SER A 320 39.70 -25.77 27.47
N ALA A 321 40.61 -24.80 27.52
CA ALA A 321 41.95 -24.92 28.09
C ALA A 321 41.96 -24.97 29.63
N GLY A 322 40.79 -24.88 30.29
CA GLY A 322 40.66 -24.88 31.75
C GLY A 322 41.18 -23.61 32.44
N ARG A 323 41.52 -22.56 31.69
CA ARG A 323 41.96 -21.26 32.21
C ARG A 323 40.78 -20.46 32.76
N PHE A 324 39.64 -20.54 32.09
CA PHE A 324 38.39 -19.93 32.52
C PHE A 324 37.31 -20.95 32.89
N LYS A 325 36.48 -20.57 33.84
CA LYS A 325 35.23 -21.27 34.13
C LYS A 325 34.09 -20.64 33.31
N GLU A 326 33.01 -21.37 33.12
CA GLU A 326 31.84 -20.90 32.34
C GLU A 326 31.22 -19.60 32.89
N ASP A 327 31.40 -19.31 34.17
CA ASP A 327 30.87 -18.11 34.84
C ASP A 327 31.72 -16.84 34.65
N ILE A 328 32.87 -16.94 33.96
CA ILE A 328 33.74 -15.80 33.67
C ILE A 328 33.22 -15.02 32.46
N CYS A 329 33.29 -13.69 32.55
CA CYS A 329 32.77 -12.76 31.55
C CYS A 329 33.41 -12.94 30.16
N GLY A 330 34.74 -12.91 30.06
CA GLY A 330 35.47 -13.04 28.81
C GLY A 330 35.25 -11.91 27.79
N TYR A 331 34.75 -10.74 28.23
CA TYR A 331 34.60 -9.57 27.36
C TYR A 331 35.98 -9.01 27.03
N ASP A 332 36.27 -8.79 25.75
CA ASP A 332 37.54 -8.22 25.28
C ASP A 332 37.39 -6.69 25.13
N GLN A 333 38.34 -5.92 25.66
CA GLN A 333 38.30 -4.45 25.63
C GLN A 333 38.23 -3.88 24.20
N ARG A 334 38.73 -4.60 23.19
CA ARG A 334 38.67 -4.17 21.79
C ARG A 334 37.24 -4.10 21.26
N LEU A 335 36.29 -4.78 21.89
CA LEU A 335 34.87 -4.70 21.57
C LEU A 335 34.24 -3.34 21.90
N ASP A 336 34.91 -2.48 22.67
CA ASP A 336 34.44 -1.11 22.93
C ASP A 336 34.30 -0.32 21.62
N THR A 337 35.09 -0.67 20.60
CA THR A 337 35.01 -0.07 19.26
C THR A 337 33.75 -0.50 18.50
N VAL A 338 33.21 -1.70 18.75
CA VAL A 338 32.08 -2.30 18.01
C VAL A 338 30.76 -1.52 18.20
N SER A 339 30.68 -0.65 19.21
CA SER A 339 29.46 0.10 19.51
C SER A 339 29.33 1.41 18.69
N ALA A 340 30.37 1.81 17.94
CA ALA A 340 30.39 3.08 17.23
C ALA A 340 31.09 2.96 15.86
N ARG A 341 30.50 3.57 14.82
CA ARG A 341 30.95 3.48 13.43
C ARG A 341 32.39 3.99 13.25
N ASP A 342 32.64 5.25 13.56
CA ASP A 342 33.92 5.89 13.26
C ASP A 342 35.09 5.32 14.10
N PRO A 343 34.92 5.02 15.42
CA PRO A 343 35.95 4.34 16.19
C PRO A 343 36.29 2.94 15.68
N PHE A 344 35.28 2.18 15.22
CA PHE A 344 35.53 0.86 14.64
C PHE A 344 36.19 0.93 13.28
N ASP A 345 35.82 1.89 12.43
CA ASP A 345 36.47 2.10 11.14
C ASP A 345 37.96 2.46 11.32
N ALA A 346 38.26 3.35 12.28
CA ALA A 346 39.64 3.66 12.66
C ALA A 346 40.40 2.43 13.18
N PHE A 347 39.75 1.59 13.98
CA PHE A 347 40.32 0.32 14.46
C PHE A 347 40.56 -0.67 13.29
N ALA A 348 39.59 -0.83 12.40
CA ALA A 348 39.68 -1.75 11.26
C ALA A 348 40.79 -1.38 10.27
N LYS A 349 41.11 -0.08 10.15
CA LYS A 349 42.22 0.47 9.34
C LYS A 349 43.56 0.51 10.09
N SER A 350 43.55 0.25 11.40
CA SER A 350 44.78 0.20 12.19
C SER A 350 45.59 -1.05 11.85
N PRO A 351 46.93 -1.03 12.02
CA PRO A 351 47.76 -2.21 11.78
C PRO A 351 47.37 -3.40 12.68
N GLU A 352 46.81 -3.14 13.87
CA GLU A 352 46.29 -4.18 14.76
C GLU A 352 45.03 -4.82 14.19
N GLY A 353 44.05 -4.01 13.78
CA GLY A 353 42.80 -4.49 13.18
C GLY A 353 43.05 -5.27 11.90
N GLU A 354 43.90 -4.77 11.00
CA GLU A 354 44.28 -5.48 9.78
C GLU A 354 44.94 -6.84 10.07
N ALA A 355 45.82 -6.90 11.08
CA ALA A 355 46.45 -8.15 11.49
C ALA A 355 45.42 -9.16 12.01
N ILE A 356 44.45 -8.72 12.82
CA ILE A 356 43.37 -9.56 13.37
C ILE A 356 42.49 -10.12 12.24
N PHE A 357 42.01 -9.25 11.33
CA PHE A 357 41.15 -9.69 10.22
C PHE A 357 41.90 -10.58 9.22
N LYS A 358 43.21 -10.36 9.02
CA LYS A 358 44.05 -11.22 8.17
C LYS A 358 44.35 -12.57 8.82
N ALA A 359 44.56 -12.60 10.14
CA ALA A 359 44.80 -13.82 10.89
C ALA A 359 43.52 -14.65 11.06
N GLY A 360 42.34 -14.03 10.96
CA GLY A 360 41.05 -14.69 11.14
C GLY A 360 40.79 -15.12 12.58
N ARG A 361 41.46 -14.50 13.56
CA ARG A 361 41.34 -14.81 14.98
C ARG A 361 41.76 -13.62 15.84
N LEU A 362 41.23 -13.56 17.05
CA LEU A 362 41.59 -12.55 18.04
C LEU A 362 42.62 -13.12 19.03
N ASP A 363 43.85 -12.64 18.94
CA ASP A 363 44.98 -13.11 19.75
C ASP A 363 45.32 -12.18 20.91
N ASP A 364 46.31 -12.59 21.71
CA ASP A 364 46.93 -11.80 22.77
C ASP A 364 47.35 -10.41 22.25
N PRO A 365 46.84 -9.30 22.83
CA PRO A 365 47.20 -7.94 22.44
C PRO A 365 48.71 -7.64 22.46
N LEU A 366 49.51 -8.35 23.26
CA LEU A 366 50.96 -8.14 23.35
C LEU A 366 51.79 -9.18 22.59
N GLY A 367 51.16 -10.23 22.03
CA GLY A 367 51.86 -11.28 21.30
C GLY A 367 52.81 -12.14 22.16
N GLU A 368 52.67 -12.10 23.48
CA GLU A 368 53.48 -12.89 24.43
C GLU A 368 52.94 -14.32 24.63
N GLY A 369 51.79 -14.63 24.00
CA GLY A 369 51.14 -15.94 24.05
C GLY A 369 50.22 -16.12 25.25
N ASP A 370 49.78 -15.01 25.88
CA ASP A 370 48.85 -15.05 27.00
C ASP A 370 47.39 -15.16 26.50
N GLU A 371 46.86 -16.38 26.56
CA GLU A 371 45.53 -16.73 26.07
C GLU A 371 44.42 -15.87 26.70
N VAL A 372 44.59 -15.38 27.94
CA VAL A 372 43.54 -14.68 28.70
C VAL A 372 43.70 -13.16 28.77
N ARG A 373 44.81 -12.62 28.27
CA ARG A 373 45.13 -11.19 28.36
C ARG A 373 44.16 -10.30 27.58
N GLY A 374 43.65 -9.25 28.23
CA GLY A 374 42.69 -8.33 27.63
C GLY A 374 41.23 -8.81 27.71
N MET A 375 40.98 -10.01 28.27
CA MET A 375 39.63 -10.48 28.58
C MET A 375 39.23 -10.17 30.02
N CYS A 376 37.96 -9.82 30.21
CA CYS A 376 37.38 -9.58 31.53
C CYS A 376 37.29 -10.89 32.34
N ASP A 377 37.98 -10.95 33.48
CA ASP A 377 38.10 -12.09 34.39
C ASP A 377 36.97 -12.17 35.44
N ARG A 378 36.11 -11.15 35.51
CA ARG A 378 35.04 -11.04 36.51
C ARG A 378 34.02 -12.16 36.34
N LYS A 379 33.79 -12.90 37.43
CA LYS A 379 32.69 -13.87 37.53
C LYS A 379 31.35 -13.16 37.55
N ARG A 380 30.39 -13.62 36.74
CA ARG A 380 29.03 -13.04 36.62
C ARG A 380 29.07 -11.52 36.52
N CYS A 381 29.91 -10.99 35.62
CA CYS A 381 30.07 -9.56 35.41
C CYS A 381 28.72 -8.91 35.04
N LYS A 382 28.34 -7.87 35.77
CA LYS A 382 27.09 -7.11 35.52
C LYS A 382 27.23 -6.10 34.38
N ILE A 383 28.42 -5.53 34.21
CA ILE A 383 28.69 -4.49 33.20
C ILE A 383 28.54 -5.08 31.79
N HIS A 384 29.13 -6.25 31.55
CA HIS A 384 29.07 -6.93 30.26
C HIS A 384 28.08 -8.10 30.28
N SER A 385 26.98 -7.97 31.02
CA SER A 385 26.01 -9.07 31.14
C SER A 385 25.37 -9.37 29.78
N GLY A 386 25.63 -10.57 29.24
CA GLY A 386 25.05 -10.98 27.95
C GLY A 386 25.60 -10.22 26.74
N TRP A 387 26.82 -9.66 26.85
CA TRP A 387 27.46 -8.82 25.82
C TRP A 387 27.37 -9.44 24.41
N TYR A 388 27.70 -10.73 24.27
CA TYR A 388 27.72 -11.40 22.96
C TYR A 388 26.34 -11.41 22.30
N LYS A 389 25.30 -11.79 23.05
CA LYS A 389 23.92 -11.83 22.53
C LYS A 389 23.38 -10.43 22.23
N MET A 390 23.65 -9.46 23.09
CA MET A 390 23.17 -8.09 22.92
C MET A 390 23.81 -7.42 21.71
N LEU A 391 25.14 -7.43 21.62
CA LEU A 391 25.88 -6.79 20.54
C LEU A 391 25.62 -7.47 19.19
N SER A 392 25.62 -8.81 19.15
CA SER A 392 25.31 -9.54 17.91
C SER A 392 23.87 -9.31 17.43
N SER A 393 22.90 -9.23 18.35
CA SER A 393 21.51 -8.91 17.99
C SER A 393 21.38 -7.48 17.47
N GLY A 394 22.06 -6.51 18.09
CA GLY A 394 22.08 -5.11 17.65
C GLY A 394 22.64 -4.97 16.24
N LEU A 395 23.81 -5.55 15.97
CA LEU A 395 24.44 -5.49 14.65
C LEU A 395 23.62 -6.21 13.57
N LYS A 396 23.02 -7.37 13.88
CA LYS A 396 22.10 -8.06 12.95
C LYS A 396 20.84 -7.25 12.65
N HIS A 397 20.39 -6.44 13.58
CA HIS A 397 19.29 -5.50 13.32
C HIS A 397 19.77 -4.36 12.41
N HIS A 398 20.90 -3.73 12.71
CA HIS A 398 21.48 -2.68 11.86
C HIS A 398 21.74 -3.16 10.42
N ILE A 399 22.27 -4.36 10.21
CA ILE A 399 22.48 -4.91 8.86
C ILE A 399 21.17 -5.03 8.08
N ARG A 400 20.09 -5.49 8.73
CA ARG A 400 18.77 -5.59 8.08
C ARG A 400 18.18 -4.23 7.77
N GLU A 401 18.38 -3.26 8.67
CA GLU A 401 17.96 -1.88 8.46
C GLU A 401 18.68 -1.25 7.25
N MET A 402 20.01 -1.38 7.18
CA MET A 402 20.80 -0.87 6.04
C MET A 402 20.41 -1.53 4.73
N ALA A 403 20.12 -2.84 4.74
CA ALA A 403 19.63 -3.54 3.55
C ALA A 403 18.26 -3.00 3.09
N THR A 404 17.35 -2.76 4.05
CA THR A 404 16.02 -2.19 3.75
C THR A 404 16.14 -0.79 3.15
N GLN A 405 16.97 0.07 3.74
CA GLN A 405 17.20 1.42 3.22
C GLN A 405 17.88 1.40 1.83
N ALA A 406 18.79 0.46 1.59
CA ALA A 406 19.43 0.32 0.28
C ALA A 406 18.41 -0.10 -0.78
N ASP A 407 17.49 -1.02 -0.45
CA ASP A 407 16.41 -1.46 -1.32
C ASP A 407 15.45 -0.30 -1.63
N GLU A 408 15.05 0.49 -0.62
CA GLU A 408 14.20 1.69 -0.81
C GLU A 408 14.82 2.68 -1.80
N VAL A 409 16.08 3.05 -1.61
CA VAL A 409 16.79 3.96 -2.55
C VAL A 409 16.91 3.33 -3.95
N GLY A 410 17.04 2.00 -4.03
CA GLY A 410 17.05 1.28 -5.30
C GLY A 410 15.72 1.33 -6.06
N GLU A 411 14.61 1.25 -5.34
CA GLU A 411 13.28 1.41 -5.93
C GLU A 411 13.02 2.85 -6.37
N GLU A 412 13.42 3.85 -5.59
CA GLU A 412 13.35 5.26 -5.99
C GLU A 412 14.12 5.54 -7.28
N GLU A 413 15.32 4.96 -7.40
CA GLU A 413 16.14 5.00 -8.61
C GLU A 413 15.44 4.41 -9.84
N LYS A 414 14.78 3.25 -9.68
CA LYS A 414 14.04 2.58 -10.77
C LYS A 414 12.84 3.41 -11.19
N VAL A 415 12.07 3.92 -10.22
CA VAL A 415 10.89 4.77 -10.47
C VAL A 415 11.31 6.03 -11.21
N MET A 416 12.40 6.68 -10.82
CA MET A 416 12.90 7.88 -11.49
C MET A 416 13.30 7.59 -12.95
N ARG A 417 14.04 6.51 -13.19
CA ARG A 417 14.41 6.10 -14.55
C ARG A 417 13.19 5.77 -15.40
N GLN A 418 12.22 5.03 -14.85
CA GLN A 418 10.99 4.69 -15.57
C GLN A 418 10.16 5.94 -15.91
N ALA A 419 9.98 6.86 -14.96
CA ALA A 419 9.26 8.11 -15.19
C ALA A 419 9.94 8.97 -16.28
N ALA A 420 11.27 9.01 -16.29
CA ALA A 420 12.03 9.71 -17.32
C ALA A 420 11.83 9.07 -18.70
N LYS A 421 11.88 7.73 -18.79
CA LYS A 421 11.61 6.96 -20.02
C LYS A 421 10.20 7.22 -20.55
N GLU A 422 9.20 7.17 -19.67
CA GLU A 422 7.80 7.43 -20.03
C GLU A 422 7.60 8.85 -20.55
N ARG A 423 8.13 9.85 -19.85
CA ARG A 423 8.05 11.26 -20.29
C ARG A 423 8.71 11.47 -21.65
N TRP A 424 9.85 10.82 -21.89
CA TRP A 424 10.51 10.88 -23.18
C TRP A 424 9.70 10.22 -24.29
N SER A 425 9.17 9.02 -24.05
CA SER A 425 8.29 8.34 -24.99
C SER A 425 7.06 9.18 -25.32
N ARG A 426 6.47 9.85 -24.32
CA ARG A 426 5.36 10.79 -24.51
C ARG A 426 5.76 11.94 -25.41
N LYS A 427 6.92 12.57 -25.17
CA LYS A 427 7.42 13.69 -26.00
C LYS A 427 7.69 13.28 -27.46
N GLN A 428 8.08 12.03 -27.71
CA GLN A 428 8.23 11.53 -29.08
C GLN A 428 6.88 11.26 -29.77
N SER A 429 5.88 10.83 -29.01
CA SER A 429 4.54 10.53 -29.53
C SER A 429 3.64 11.76 -29.70
N GLU A 430 3.80 12.75 -28.81
CA GLU A 430 3.01 13.98 -28.79
C GLU A 430 3.74 15.03 -29.64
N ASN A 431 3.17 15.42 -30.78
CA ASN A 431 3.71 16.44 -31.67
C ASN A 431 3.46 17.87 -31.11
N ASN A 432 3.79 18.07 -29.83
CA ASN A 432 3.45 19.26 -29.06
C ASN A 432 4.68 20.18 -28.93
N TRP A 433 4.51 21.46 -29.23
CA TRP A 433 5.55 22.48 -29.13
C TRP A 433 5.02 23.68 -28.33
N VAL A 434 5.90 24.29 -27.54
CA VAL A 434 5.59 25.48 -26.74
C VAL A 434 6.38 26.64 -27.30
N GLU A 435 5.68 27.69 -27.72
CA GLU A 435 6.28 28.97 -28.11
C GLU A 435 6.19 29.93 -26.93
N VAL A 436 7.35 30.42 -26.46
CA VAL A 436 7.38 31.51 -25.48
C VAL A 436 7.24 32.80 -26.26
N LEU A 437 6.09 33.46 -26.13
CA LEU A 437 5.86 34.77 -26.69
C LEU A 437 6.47 35.81 -25.73
N ASP A 438 7.45 36.57 -26.22
CA ASP A 438 7.92 37.76 -25.51
C ASP A 438 6.77 38.79 -25.46
N ILE A 439 6.31 39.13 -24.26
CA ILE A 439 5.24 40.10 -24.00
C ILE A 439 5.84 41.49 -23.77
#